data_AF-A0A539DVA3-F1
#
_entry.id   AF-A0A539DVA3-F1
#
_cell.length_a   1.000
_cell.length_b   1.000
_cell.length_c   1.000
_cell.angle_alpha   90.00
_cell.angle_beta   90.00
_cell.angle_gamma   90.00
#
_symmetry.space_group_name_H-M   'P 1'
#
loop_
_entity.id
_entity.type
_entity.pdbx_description
1 polymer ?
#
loop_
_entity_poly.entity_id
_entity_poly.type
_entity_poly.pdbx_seq_one_letter_code
_entity_poly.pdbx_strand_id
1 'polypeptide(L)'
;MPIITRAAKYPDIIEDPIKLRYVIEKLHGELGHLILEAWNFPQELVAVAAAHEETQRLASDRIEYVDIVMVANLHSYLGTDHPLTRLEWSELPIFKKLGLTPTESIQALKDGQVEITAIYQLLGVSVT
;
A
#
# COMPACT_ATOMS: atom_id res chain seq x y z
N MET A 1 -11.66 -13.72 6.63
CA MET A 1 -11.32 -13.13 5.32
C MET A 1 -11.95 -13.96 4.22
N PRO A 2 -12.72 -13.37 3.29
CA PRO A 2 -13.47 -14.12 2.28
C PRO A 2 -12.58 -15.01 1.38
N ILE A 3 -11.34 -14.58 1.07
CA ILE A 3 -10.37 -15.37 0.30
C ILE A 3 -10.07 -16.70 1.02
N ILE A 4 -9.74 -16.65 2.31
CA ILE A 4 -9.43 -17.84 3.12
C ILE A 4 -10.64 -18.77 3.22
N THR A 5 -11.83 -18.20 3.46
CA THR A 5 -13.08 -18.97 3.52
C THR A 5 -13.38 -19.68 2.20
N ARG A 6 -13.06 -19.06 1.05
CA ARG A 6 -13.23 -19.69 -0.26
C ARG A 6 -12.12 -20.71 -0.55
N ALA A 7 -10.88 -20.41 -0.17
CA ALA A 7 -9.71 -21.29 -0.33
C ALA A 7 -9.85 -22.60 0.44
N ALA A 8 -10.52 -22.59 1.60
CA ALA A 8 -10.82 -23.81 2.38
C ALA A 8 -11.64 -24.86 1.61
N LYS A 9 -12.30 -24.50 0.50
CA LYS A 9 -12.99 -25.45 -0.39
C LYS A 9 -12.05 -26.14 -1.40
N TYR A 10 -10.77 -25.79 -1.39
CA TYR A 10 -9.73 -26.32 -2.28
C TYR A 10 -8.53 -26.78 -1.44
N PRO A 11 -8.48 -28.07 -1.04
CA PRO A 11 -7.43 -28.63 -0.18
C PRO A 11 -6.01 -28.32 -0.69
N ASP A 12 -5.78 -28.50 -1.99
CA ASP A 12 -4.48 -28.25 -2.64
C ASP A 12 -3.98 -26.80 -2.54
N ILE A 13 -4.85 -25.85 -2.22
CA ILE A 13 -4.53 -24.43 -2.03
C ILE A 13 -4.37 -24.12 -0.54
N ILE A 14 -5.28 -24.59 0.33
CA ILE A 14 -5.25 -24.26 1.76
C ILE A 14 -4.12 -24.96 2.52
N GLU A 15 -3.70 -26.14 2.05
CA GLU A 15 -2.63 -26.94 2.66
C GLU A 15 -1.22 -26.51 2.19
N ASP A 16 -1.14 -25.69 1.14
CA ASP A 16 0.10 -25.17 0.57
C ASP A 16 0.23 -23.67 0.86
N PRO A 17 1.05 -23.26 1.85
CA PRO A 17 1.18 -21.85 2.23
C PRO A 17 1.65 -20.94 1.09
N ILE A 18 2.41 -21.47 0.14
CA ILE A 18 2.93 -20.70 -1.00
C ILE A 18 1.80 -20.42 -1.99
N LYS A 19 1.00 -21.43 -2.33
CA LYS A 19 -0.18 -21.25 -3.19
C LYS A 19 -1.23 -20.36 -2.54
N LEU A 20 -1.47 -20.53 -1.24
CA LEU A 20 -2.41 -19.68 -0.51
C LEU A 20 -1.96 -18.21 -0.52
N ARG A 21 -0.66 -17.96 -0.27
CA ARG A 21 -0.08 -16.62 -0.34
C ARG A 21 -0.27 -16.01 -1.72
N TYR A 22 0.06 -16.76 -2.78
CA TYR A 22 -0.12 -16.31 -4.16
C TYR A 22 -1.57 -15.92 -4.48
N VAL A 23 -2.55 -16.73 -4.06
CA VAL A 23 -3.97 -16.42 -4.27
C VAL A 23 -4.39 -15.16 -3.51
N ILE A 24 -3.93 -14.99 -2.28
CA ILE A 24 -4.21 -13.77 -1.49
C ILE A 24 -3.61 -12.55 -2.20
N GLU A 25 -2.33 -12.60 -2.57
CA GLU A 25 -1.65 -11.50 -3.28
C GLU A 25 -2.37 -11.14 -4.58
N LYS A 26 -2.87 -12.12 -5.34
CA LYS A 26 -3.56 -11.85 -6.60
C LYS A 26 -4.98 -11.31 -6.46
N LEU A 27 -5.70 -11.64 -5.39
CA LEU A 27 -7.13 -11.32 -5.28
C LEU A 27 -7.45 -10.24 -4.26
N HIS A 28 -6.53 -9.89 -3.35
CA HIS A 28 -6.86 -8.98 -2.25
C HIS A 28 -7.25 -7.57 -2.73
N GLY A 29 -6.64 -7.05 -3.81
CA GLY A 29 -6.98 -5.73 -4.35
C GLY A 29 -8.39 -5.68 -4.94
N GLU A 30 -8.70 -6.59 -5.87
CA GLU A 30 -10.03 -6.69 -6.49
C GLU A 30 -11.12 -7.01 -5.47
N LEU A 31 -10.85 -7.92 -4.53
CA LEU A 31 -11.82 -8.22 -3.49
C LEU A 31 -12.01 -7.04 -2.53
N GLY A 32 -10.92 -6.36 -2.17
CA GLY A 32 -10.97 -5.16 -1.31
C GLY A 32 -11.83 -4.06 -1.94
N HIS A 33 -11.66 -3.84 -3.24
CA HIS A 33 -12.52 -2.96 -4.04
C HIS A 33 -14.01 -3.33 -3.89
N LEU A 34 -14.38 -4.58 -4.19
CA LEU A 34 -15.78 -5.04 -4.13
C LEU A 34 -16.37 -4.93 -2.72
N ILE A 35 -15.58 -5.22 -1.67
CA ILE A 35 -16.03 -5.11 -0.28
C ILE A 35 -16.31 -3.66 0.07
N LEU A 36 -15.37 -2.76 -0.20
CA LEU A 36 -15.52 -1.34 0.15
C LEU A 36 -16.63 -0.66 -0.66
N GLU A 37 -16.80 -1.05 -1.93
CA GLU A 37 -17.90 -0.58 -2.77
C GLU A 37 -19.26 -1.05 -2.21
N ALA A 38 -19.39 -2.34 -1.85
CA ALA A 38 -20.61 -2.87 -1.25
C ALA A 38 -20.96 -2.20 0.10
N TRP A 39 -19.95 -1.70 0.81
CA TRP A 39 -20.12 -0.94 2.06
C TRP A 39 -20.37 0.55 1.83
N ASN A 40 -20.46 1.01 0.58
CA ASN A 40 -20.63 2.42 0.20
C ASN A 40 -19.54 3.34 0.76
N PHE A 41 -18.28 2.87 0.80
CA PHE A 41 -17.16 3.74 1.15
C PHE A 41 -16.92 4.80 0.06
N PRO A 42 -16.29 5.94 0.41
CA PRO A 42 -15.86 6.93 -0.57
C PRO A 42 -15.03 6.31 -1.70
N GLN A 43 -15.31 6.72 -2.94
CA GLN A 43 -14.68 6.16 -4.15
C GLN A 43 -13.15 6.27 -4.15
N GLU A 44 -12.61 7.33 -3.53
CA GLU A 44 -11.17 7.50 -3.33
C GLU A 44 -10.53 6.41 -2.46
N LEU A 45 -11.24 5.86 -1.47
CA LEU A 45 -10.78 4.74 -0.64
C LEU A 45 -10.98 3.39 -1.32
N VAL A 46 -12.06 3.26 -2.09
CA VAL A 46 -12.30 2.10 -2.95
C VAL A 46 -11.17 1.96 -3.98
N ALA A 47 -10.74 3.08 -4.58
CA ALA A 47 -9.62 3.13 -5.51
C ALA A 47 -8.27 2.79 -4.86
N VAL A 48 -8.06 3.17 -3.60
CA VAL A 48 -6.87 2.77 -2.83
C VAL A 48 -6.80 1.25 -2.70
N ALA A 49 -7.88 0.61 -2.23
CA ALA A 49 -7.90 -0.84 -2.07
C ALA A 49 -7.64 -1.57 -3.40
N ALA A 50 -8.19 -1.07 -4.50
CA ALA A 50 -8.05 -1.66 -5.82
C ALA A 50 -6.62 -1.58 -6.39
N ALA A 51 -5.93 -0.44 -6.20
CA ALA A 51 -4.80 -0.07 -7.05
C ALA A 51 -3.51 0.37 -6.30
N HIS A 52 -3.45 0.26 -4.97
CA HIS A 52 -2.25 0.63 -4.21
C HIS A 52 -0.99 -0.20 -4.55
N GLU A 53 -1.12 -1.34 -5.22
CA GLU A 53 0.01 -2.16 -5.71
C GLU A 53 0.27 -2.01 -7.23
N GLU A 54 -0.54 -1.22 -7.95
CA GLU A 54 -0.42 -1.07 -9.40
C GLU A 54 0.69 -0.06 -9.77
N THR A 55 1.94 -0.49 -9.68
CA THR A 55 3.12 0.39 -9.79
C THR A 55 3.29 1.10 -11.13
N GLN A 56 2.63 0.64 -12.20
CA GLN A 56 2.68 1.22 -13.53
C GLN A 56 1.47 2.12 -13.84
N ARG A 57 0.64 2.41 -12.85
CA ARG A 57 -0.53 3.26 -13.02
C ARG A 57 -0.13 4.68 -13.45
N LEU A 58 -0.75 5.14 -14.53
CA LEU A 58 -0.63 6.50 -15.08
C LEU A 58 -1.99 7.21 -15.02
N ALA A 59 -2.59 7.34 -13.84
CA ALA A 59 -3.88 8.02 -13.73
C ALA A 59 -3.70 9.44 -13.20
N SER A 60 -4.35 10.39 -13.87
CA SER A 60 -4.59 11.77 -13.46
C SER A 60 -3.35 12.66 -13.26
N ASP A 61 -3.42 13.91 -13.73
CA ASP A 61 -2.41 14.94 -13.43
C ASP A 61 -2.48 15.41 -11.96
N ARG A 62 -3.54 15.06 -11.25
CA ARG A 62 -3.72 15.40 -9.83
C ARG A 62 -3.23 14.25 -8.95
N ILE A 63 -2.63 14.61 -7.82
CA ILE A 63 -2.29 13.66 -6.76
C ILE A 63 -3.58 13.19 -6.08
N GLU A 64 -3.71 11.88 -5.93
CA GLU A 64 -4.87 11.16 -5.37
C GLU A 64 -4.43 10.32 -4.15
N TYR A 65 -5.36 9.89 -3.29
CA TYR A 65 -4.99 9.11 -2.10
C TYR A 65 -4.27 7.80 -2.41
N VAL A 66 -4.61 7.16 -3.51
CA VAL A 66 -3.91 5.97 -3.99
C VAL A 66 -2.43 6.20 -4.26
N ASP A 67 -2.05 7.41 -4.67
CA ASP A 67 -0.65 7.74 -4.93
C ASP A 67 0.18 7.73 -3.64
N ILE A 68 -0.39 8.33 -2.59
CA ILE A 68 0.24 8.40 -1.28
C ILE A 68 0.31 7.01 -0.64
N VAL A 69 -0.80 6.24 -0.71
CA VAL A 69 -0.84 4.89 -0.14
C VAL A 69 0.07 3.94 -0.91
N MET A 70 0.22 4.07 -2.22
CA MET A 70 1.16 3.28 -3.02
C MET A 70 2.60 3.51 -2.57
N VAL A 71 3.01 4.77 -2.40
CA VAL A 71 4.37 5.08 -1.90
C VAL A 71 4.57 4.58 -0.47
N ALA A 72 3.57 4.74 0.40
CA ALA A 72 3.62 4.19 1.75
C ALA A 72 3.74 2.65 1.74
N ASN A 73 3.01 1.98 0.84
CA ASN A 73 3.09 0.53 0.68
C ASN A 73 4.48 0.09 0.20
N LEU A 74 5.05 0.77 -0.80
CA LEU A 74 6.44 0.54 -1.23
C LEU A 74 7.41 0.67 -0.06
N HIS A 75 7.37 1.79 0.67
CA HIS A 75 8.23 2.01 1.85
C HIS A 75 8.05 0.93 2.93
N SER A 76 6.83 0.40 3.12
CA SER A 76 6.56 -0.64 4.12
C SER A 76 7.35 -1.93 3.88
N TYR A 77 7.76 -2.18 2.63
CA TYR A 77 8.56 -3.34 2.25
C TYR A 77 10.07 -3.11 2.33
N LEU A 78 10.55 -1.89 2.63
CA LEU A 78 11.99 -1.63 2.76
C LEU A 78 12.62 -2.58 3.79
N GLY A 79 13.71 -3.23 3.39
CA GLY A 79 14.41 -4.21 4.24
C GLY A 79 13.78 -5.61 4.25
N THR A 80 12.76 -5.87 3.42
CA THR A 80 12.15 -7.20 3.24
C THR A 80 12.49 -7.80 1.87
N ASP A 81 12.27 -9.11 1.68
CA ASP A 81 12.42 -9.82 0.38
C ASP A 81 11.14 -9.74 -0.49
N HIS A 82 10.32 -8.70 -0.29
CA HIS A 82 9.09 -8.55 -1.06
C HIS A 82 9.38 -8.26 -2.54
N PRO A 83 8.63 -8.81 -3.51
CA PRO A 83 8.90 -8.58 -4.94
C PRO A 83 8.98 -7.11 -5.36
N LEU A 84 8.22 -6.23 -4.69
CA LEU A 84 8.24 -4.79 -4.97
C LEU A 84 9.58 -4.11 -4.62
N THR A 85 10.40 -4.67 -3.72
CA THR A 85 11.73 -4.10 -3.41
C THR A 85 12.76 -4.36 -4.49
N ARG A 86 12.47 -5.28 -5.43
CA ARG A 86 13.33 -5.60 -6.58
C ARG A 86 13.08 -4.70 -7.79
N LEU A 87 12.10 -3.80 -7.72
CA LEU A 87 11.81 -2.83 -8.77
C LEU A 87 12.77 -1.64 -8.65
N GLU A 88 13.13 -1.05 -9.79
CA GLU A 88 13.84 0.23 -9.82
C GLU A 88 12.85 1.35 -9.47
N TRP A 89 12.76 1.72 -8.19
CA TRP A 89 11.76 2.68 -7.70
C TRP A 89 11.91 4.06 -8.35
N SER A 90 13.12 4.45 -8.71
CA SER A 90 13.39 5.71 -9.43
C SER A 90 12.70 5.78 -10.80
N GLU A 91 12.38 4.64 -11.41
CA GLU A 91 11.71 4.55 -12.71
C GLU A 91 10.17 4.48 -12.58
N LEU A 92 9.64 4.30 -11.37
CA LEU A 92 8.20 4.19 -11.19
C LEU A 92 7.53 5.56 -11.45
N PRO A 93 6.44 5.60 -12.25
CA PRO A 93 5.76 6.84 -12.60
C PRO A 93 5.32 7.68 -11.39
N ILE A 94 5.07 7.03 -10.26
CA ILE A 94 4.59 7.69 -9.04
C ILE A 94 5.58 8.69 -8.46
N PHE A 95 6.87 8.38 -8.48
CA PHE A 95 7.92 9.28 -7.99
C PHE A 95 8.06 10.50 -8.89
N LYS A 96 7.95 10.30 -10.21
CA LYS A 96 7.85 11.41 -11.16
C LYS A 96 6.60 12.26 -10.92
N LYS A 97 5.45 11.65 -10.66
CA LYS A 97 4.18 12.34 -10.38
C LYS A 97 4.26 13.18 -9.10
N LEU A 98 4.91 12.67 -8.06
CA LEU A 98 5.10 13.40 -6.80
C LEU A 98 6.22 14.45 -6.86
N GLY A 99 7.06 14.42 -7.91
CA GLY A 99 8.23 15.29 -8.01
C GLY A 99 9.29 14.99 -6.94
N LEU A 100 9.37 13.74 -6.48
CA LEU A 100 10.28 13.28 -5.44
C LEU A 100 11.03 12.04 -5.91
N THR A 101 12.30 11.94 -5.57
CA THR A 101 13.03 10.67 -5.65
C THR A 101 12.63 9.73 -4.51
N PRO A 102 12.87 8.41 -4.63
CA PRO A 102 12.67 7.47 -3.53
C PRO A 102 13.44 7.82 -2.25
N THR A 103 14.63 8.41 -2.38
CA THR A 103 15.41 8.84 -1.22
C THR A 103 14.80 10.07 -0.55
N GLU A 104 14.34 11.05 -1.34
CA GLU A 104 13.66 12.24 -0.82
C GLU A 104 12.33 11.89 -0.17
N SER A 105 11.57 10.93 -0.70
CA SER A 105 10.31 10.48 -0.09
C SER A 105 10.53 9.81 1.27
N ILE A 106 11.59 9.01 1.41
CA ILE A 106 11.99 8.42 2.69
C ILE A 106 12.43 9.51 3.68
N GLN A 107 13.18 10.50 3.20
CA GLN A 107 13.63 11.60 4.05
C GLN A 107 12.44 12.43 4.55
N ALA A 108 11.48 12.76 3.68
CA ALA A 108 10.27 13.47 4.05
C ALA A 108 9.46 12.74 5.14
N LEU A 109 9.38 11.40 5.09
CA LEU A 109 8.76 10.61 6.15
C LEU A 109 9.49 10.72 7.49
N LYS A 110 10.83 10.68 7.48
CA LYS A 110 11.64 10.82 8.70
C LYS A 110 11.49 12.21 9.31
N ASP A 111 11.53 13.24 8.49
CA ASP A 111 11.38 14.63 8.93
C ASP A 111 9.99 14.85 9.53
N GLY A 112 8.93 14.35 8.88
CA GLY A 112 7.58 14.41 9.42
C GLY A 112 7.42 13.68 10.77
N GLN A 113 8.08 12.54 10.95
CA GLN A 113 8.10 11.84 12.25
C GLN A 113 8.74 12.69 13.36
N VAL A 114 9.82 13.40 13.06
CA VAL A 114 10.48 14.32 14.01
C VAL A 114 9.54 15.47 14.38
N GLU A 115 8.89 16.10 13.40
CA GLU A 115 7.97 17.21 13.63
C GLU A 115 6.76 16.81 14.48
N ILE A 116 6.12 15.68 14.15
CA ILE A 116 4.99 15.14 14.91
C ILE A 116 5.40 14.85 16.36
N THR A 117 6.58 14.26 16.55
CA THR A 117 7.12 13.96 17.89
C THR A 117 7.35 15.23 18.70
N ALA A 118 7.90 16.27 18.08
CA ALA A 118 8.10 17.57 18.72
C ALA A 118 6.76 18.22 19.13
N ILE A 119 5.74 18.15 18.27
CA ILE A 119 4.39 18.65 18.59
C ILE A 119 3.79 17.88 19.78
N TYR A 120 3.87 16.56 19.81
CA TYR A 120 3.35 15.77 20.94
C TYR A 120 4.07 16.10 22.26
N GLN A 121 5.39 16.30 22.22
CA GLN A 121 6.16 16.74 23.39
C GLN A 121 5.71 18.12 23.90
N LEU A 122 5.47 19.07 22.99
CA LEU A 122 4.96 20.40 23.34
C LEU A 122 3.55 20.35 23.93
N LEU A 123 2.71 19.43 23.46
CA LEU A 123 1.34 19.24 23.94
C LEU A 123 1.25 18.38 25.22
N GLY A 124 2.39 17.89 25.74
CA GLY A 124 2.43 17.07 26.95
C GLY A 124 1.83 15.67 26.78
N VAL A 125 1.74 15.18 25.54
CA VAL A 125 1.26 13.83 25.23
C VAL A 125 2.47 12.92 25.02
N SER A 126 2.67 11.97 25.92
CA SER A 126 3.75 10.98 25.76
C SER A 126 3.40 10.00 24.64
N VAL A 127 4.23 9.97 23.59
CA VAL A 127 4.19 8.94 22.55
C VAL A 127 4.88 7.69 23.11
N THR A 128 4.13 6.61 23.36
CA THR A 128 4.65 5.26 23.68
C THR A 128 5.01 4.50 22.42
#